data_AF-A0A1J3J9F1-F1
#
_entry.id   AF-A0A1J3J9F1-F1
#
_cell.length_a   1.000
_cell.length_b   1.000
_cell.length_c   1.000
_cell.angle_alpha   90.00
_cell.angle_beta   90.00
_cell.angle_gamma   90.00
#
_symmetry.space_group_name_H-M   'P 1'
#
loop_
_entity.id
_entity.type
_entity.pdbx_description
1 polymer ?
#
loop_
_entity_poly.entity_id
_entity_poly.type
_entity_poly.pdbx_seq_one_letter_code
_entity_poly.pdbx_strand_id
1 'polypeptide(L)'
;YLQQIWWFEVDGMVRFNLPPGIYCLSFRIHLGRFSKRLGRRVCHFEHTHGWELKPVRFSLSTSDGQEASCEYYLPDKEGEITGGEHKGGGGGGGFWRDYKVGEFVVGCSEPSTQVRWSMKQIDCTHSKGGICVDSVFIIPIDVKQRKKRKASVK
;
A
#
# COMPACT_ATOMS: atom_id res chain seq x y z
N TYR A 1 12.72 10.24 -0.72
CA TYR A 1 12.80 8.78 -0.76
C TYR A 1 13.91 8.35 0.19
N LEU A 2 13.70 7.26 0.92
CA LEU A 2 14.64 6.80 1.94
C LEU A 2 15.84 6.13 1.24
N GLN A 3 17.07 6.53 1.56
CA GLN A 3 18.26 6.02 0.86
C GLN A 3 18.79 4.73 1.46
N GLN A 4 18.87 4.63 2.78
CA GLN A 4 19.30 3.43 3.49
C GLN A 4 18.70 3.39 4.89
N ILE A 5 18.22 2.21 5.31
CA ILE A 5 17.66 1.97 6.64
C ILE A 5 17.80 0.50 7.03
N TRP A 6 17.78 0.18 8.32
CA TRP A 6 17.80 -1.19 8.84
C TRP A 6 16.43 -1.68 9.31
N TRP A 7 15.59 -0.78 9.83
CA TRP A 7 14.22 -1.04 10.25
C TRP A 7 13.30 0.06 9.71
N PHE A 8 12.11 -0.29 9.25
CA PHE A 8 11.17 0.66 8.68
C PHE A 8 9.81 0.56 9.36
N GLU A 9 9.25 1.72 9.72
CA GLU A 9 7.96 1.85 10.36
C GLU A 9 7.28 3.14 9.90
N VAL A 10 6.02 3.02 9.49
CA VAL A 10 5.09 4.13 9.30
C VAL A 10 3.85 3.81 10.11
N ASP A 11 3.57 4.65 11.11
CA ASP A 11 2.39 4.55 11.95
C ASP A 11 1.53 5.81 11.81
N GLY A 12 0.22 5.63 11.86
CA GLY A 12 -0.72 6.74 11.79
C GLY A 12 -2.05 6.44 12.47
N MET A 13 -2.75 7.50 12.80
CA MET A 13 -4.05 7.47 13.43
C MET A 13 -4.86 8.65 12.93
N VAL A 14 -6.16 8.44 12.76
CA VAL A 14 -7.08 9.53 12.51
C VAL A 14 -8.48 9.22 13.05
N ARG A 15 -9.25 10.27 13.33
CA ARG A 15 -10.64 10.19 13.74
C ARG A 15 -11.49 10.96 12.74
N PHE A 16 -12.56 10.34 12.24
CA PHE A 16 -13.50 10.97 11.33
C PHE A 16 -14.95 10.52 11.60
N ASN A 17 -15.91 11.30 11.10
CA ASN A 17 -17.33 10.97 11.13
C ASN A 17 -17.75 10.44 9.76
N LEU A 18 -17.25 9.25 9.39
CA LEU A 18 -17.59 8.62 8.12
C LEU A 18 -19.07 8.16 8.14
N PRO A 19 -19.79 8.25 7.00
CA PRO A 19 -21.09 7.61 6.87
C PRO A 19 -21.01 6.10 7.11
N PRO A 20 -22.07 5.46 7.62
CA PRO A 20 -22.12 4.02 7.78
C PRO A 20 -21.85 3.28 6.47
N GLY A 21 -20.99 2.26 6.53
CA GLY A 21 -20.55 1.54 5.33
C GLY A 21 -19.33 0.65 5.56
N ILE A 22 -18.86 0.02 4.48
CA ILE A 22 -17.62 -0.78 4.48
C ILE A 22 -16.56 0.04 3.76
N TYR A 23 -15.40 0.19 4.38
CA TYR A 23 -14.28 0.95 3.85
C TYR A 23 -13.05 0.06 3.70
N CYS A 24 -12.25 0.34 2.68
CA CYS A 24 -10.96 -0.28 2.43
C CYS A 24 -9.84 0.69 2.81
N LEU A 25 -8.83 0.21 3.55
CA LEU A 25 -7.61 0.98 3.81
C LEU A 25 -6.46 0.46 2.94
N SER A 26 -5.70 1.36 2.31
CA SER A 26 -4.53 1.01 1.50
C SER A 26 -3.42 2.06 1.56
N PHE A 27 -2.17 1.64 1.37
CA PHE A 27 -1.01 2.53 1.26
C PHE A 27 -0.57 2.70 -0.18
N ARG A 28 -0.24 3.92 -0.59
CA ARG A 28 0.40 4.22 -1.87
C ARG A 28 1.91 4.29 -1.71
N ILE A 29 2.60 3.37 -2.38
CA ILE A 29 4.05 3.16 -2.24
C ILE A 29 4.70 3.10 -3.63
N HIS A 30 5.93 3.62 -3.72
CA HIS A 30 6.78 3.49 -4.89
C HIS A 30 8.19 3.09 -4.45
N LEU A 31 8.80 2.16 -5.18
CA LEU A 31 10.20 1.81 -5.05
C LEU A 31 11.00 2.48 -6.17
N GLY A 32 12.14 3.05 -5.84
CA GLY A 32 13.02 3.78 -6.76
C GLY A 32 12.87 5.29 -6.67
N ARG A 33 13.77 5.98 -7.37
CA ARG A 33 13.83 7.45 -7.44
C ARG A 33 13.26 7.95 -8.76
N PHE A 34 12.27 8.84 -8.68
CA PHE A 34 11.83 9.61 -9.85
C PHE A 34 12.93 10.58 -10.31
N SER A 35 13.22 10.58 -11.61
CA SER A 35 14.11 11.52 -12.26
C SER A 35 13.49 12.01 -13.58
N LYS A 36 13.95 13.15 -14.08
CA LYS A 36 13.60 13.65 -15.41
C LYS A 36 14.81 13.52 -16.32
N ARG A 37 14.65 12.81 -17.45
CA ARG A 37 15.66 12.73 -18.50
C ARG A 37 15.02 13.14 -19.82
N LEU A 38 15.55 14.20 -20.45
CA LEU A 38 15.04 14.75 -21.71
C LEU A 38 13.51 15.00 -21.69
N GLY A 39 13.00 15.59 -20.60
CA GLY A 39 11.57 15.89 -20.43
C GLY A 39 10.67 14.69 -20.13
N ARG A 40 11.18 13.45 -20.19
CA ARG A 40 10.43 12.23 -19.83
C ARG A 40 10.70 11.85 -18.37
N ARG A 41 9.67 11.38 -17.67
CA ARG A 41 9.82 10.80 -16.32
C ARG A 41 10.46 9.43 -16.45
N VAL A 42 11.51 9.19 -15.67
CA VAL A 42 12.24 7.92 -15.59
C VAL A 42 12.36 7.53 -14.12
N CYS A 43 12.40 6.24 -13.82
CA CYS A 43 12.72 5.77 -12.47
C CYS A 43 14.08 5.09 -12.45
N HIS A 44 14.88 5.46 -11.44
CA HIS A 44 16.17 4.86 -11.17
C HIS A 44 16.06 3.97 -9.93
N PHE A 45 16.49 2.72 -10.06
CA PHE A 45 16.43 1.71 -9.01
C PHE A 45 17.80 1.41 -8.38
N GLU A 46 18.86 2.15 -8.74
CA GLU A 46 20.25 1.91 -8.28
C GLU A 46 20.41 1.81 -6.76
N HIS A 47 19.55 2.49 -5.99
CA HIS A 47 19.56 2.46 -4.52
C HIS A 47 18.38 1.68 -3.92
N THR A 48 17.61 0.96 -4.74
CA THR A 48 16.50 0.11 -4.29
C THR A 48 17.05 -1.27 -4.00
N HIS A 49 16.88 -1.73 -2.77
CA HIS A 49 17.40 -3.01 -2.31
C HIS A 49 16.70 -3.44 -1.02
N GLY A 50 16.63 -4.75 -0.77
CA GLY A 50 16.40 -5.36 0.54
C GLY A 50 14.94 -5.46 0.99
N TRP A 51 13.97 -5.02 0.17
CA TRP A 51 12.54 -5.09 0.47
C TRP A 51 11.88 -6.43 0.14
N GLU A 52 12.57 -7.25 -0.67
CA GLU A 52 12.19 -8.58 -1.12
C GLU A 52 12.62 -9.70 -0.16
N LEU A 53 13.51 -9.39 0.79
CA LEU A 53 14.08 -10.40 1.70
C LEU A 53 13.10 -10.87 2.79
N LYS A 54 12.23 -9.97 3.25
CA LYS A 54 11.18 -10.27 4.23
C LYS A 54 9.91 -9.49 3.87
N PRO A 55 8.73 -10.02 4.18
CA PRO A 55 7.51 -9.28 3.91
C PRO A 55 7.42 -8.03 4.80
N VAL A 56 6.86 -6.97 4.24
CA VAL A 56 6.39 -5.80 4.97
C VAL A 56 5.00 -6.11 5.51
N ARG A 57 4.82 -5.96 6.82
CA ARG A 57 3.54 -6.14 7.49
C ARG A 57 2.77 -4.84 7.52
N PHE A 58 1.52 -4.90 7.08
CA PHE A 58 0.57 -3.81 7.17
C PHE A 58 -0.51 -4.19 8.17
N SER A 59 -0.97 -3.23 8.96
CA SER A 59 -2.11 -3.45 9.84
C SER A 59 -3.02 -2.24 9.92
N LEU A 60 -4.26 -2.49 10.31
CA LEU A 60 -5.20 -1.46 10.75
C LEU A 60 -5.94 -1.95 12.00
N SER A 61 -6.37 -1.00 12.82
CA SER A 61 -7.32 -1.24 13.89
C SER A 61 -8.28 -0.06 14.06
N THR A 62 -9.46 -0.31 14.62
CA THR A 62 -10.47 0.71 14.87
C THR A 62 -10.80 0.81 16.36
N SER A 63 -11.36 1.94 16.80
CA SER A 63 -11.73 2.16 18.21
C SER A 63 -12.79 1.20 18.75
N ASP A 64 -13.59 0.61 17.87
CA ASP A 64 -14.60 -0.41 18.18
C ASP A 64 -14.03 -1.85 18.11
N GLY A 65 -12.71 -2.01 17.95
CA GLY A 65 -12.02 -3.28 18.10
C GLY A 65 -11.91 -4.12 16.83
N GLN A 66 -12.23 -3.58 15.65
CA GLN A 66 -11.95 -4.30 14.39
C GLN A 66 -10.45 -4.21 14.07
N GLU A 67 -9.91 -5.30 13.55
CA GLU A 67 -8.50 -5.40 13.19
C GLU A 67 -8.34 -6.14 11.87
N ALA A 68 -7.35 -5.72 11.08
CA ALA A 68 -6.90 -6.48 9.91
C ALA A 68 -5.40 -6.32 9.72
N SER A 69 -4.75 -7.34 9.20
CA SER A 69 -3.34 -7.25 8.79
C SER A 69 -3.05 -8.12 7.58
N CYS A 70 -2.04 -7.72 6.81
CA CYS A 70 -1.56 -8.46 5.67
C CYS A 70 -0.06 -8.24 5.50
N GLU A 71 0.55 -9.05 4.66
CA GLU A 71 1.99 -9.04 4.41
C GLU A 71 2.27 -9.02 2.91
N TYR A 72 3.17 -8.13 2.48
CA TYR A 72 3.59 -8.04 1.09
C TYR A 72 5.11 -8.01 0.99
N TYR A 73 5.65 -8.80 0.06
CA TYR A 73 6.99 -8.55 -0.46
C TYR A 73 6.91 -7.35 -1.41
N LEU A 74 7.83 -6.39 -1.28
CA LEU A 74 7.90 -5.27 -2.21
C LEU A 74 9.06 -5.56 -3.19
N PRO A 75 8.78 -6.05 -4.41
CA PRO A 75 9.82 -6.42 -5.35
C PRO A 75 10.54 -5.20 -5.90
N ASP A 76 11.87 -5.26 -5.96
CA ASP A 76 12.73 -4.17 -6.42
C ASP A 76 12.54 -3.84 -7.92
N LYS A 77 11.97 -4.76 -8.71
CA LYS A 77 11.82 -4.61 -10.17
C LYS A 77 10.42 -4.98 -10.68
N GLU A 78 10.08 -4.33 -11.78
CA GLU A 78 8.79 -4.40 -12.47
C GLU A 78 8.49 -5.77 -13.10
N GLY A 79 9.52 -6.58 -13.36
CA GLY A 79 9.45 -7.78 -14.20
C GLY A 79 8.98 -9.08 -13.52
N GLU A 80 8.83 -9.14 -12.21
CA GLU A 80 8.60 -10.43 -11.52
C GLU A 80 7.13 -10.76 -11.25
N ILE A 81 6.19 -9.83 -11.43
CA ILE A 81 4.77 -10.07 -11.08
C ILE A 81 3.79 -10.03 -12.27
N THR A 82 4.21 -9.67 -13.49
CA THR A 82 3.27 -9.61 -14.62
C THR A 82 3.70 -10.40 -15.85
N GLY A 83 3.34 -11.69 -15.85
CA GLY A 83 2.96 -12.40 -17.08
C GLY A 83 1.60 -11.91 -17.61
N GLY A 84 1.38 -10.59 -17.65
CA GLY A 84 0.11 -9.96 -18.00
C GLY A 84 0.35 -8.76 -18.90
N GLU A 85 -0.15 -8.85 -20.12
CA GLU A 85 0.05 -7.93 -21.23
C GLU A 85 -0.53 -6.54 -20.98
N HIS A 86 0.23 -5.64 -20.35
CA HIS A 86 0.00 -4.20 -20.51
C HIS A 86 1.02 -3.62 -21.48
N LYS A 87 0.82 -3.93 -22.77
CA LYS A 87 1.42 -3.18 -23.88
C LYS A 87 0.68 -1.85 -24.02
N GLY A 88 1.29 -0.77 -23.55
CA GLY A 88 0.82 0.60 -23.71
C GLY A 88 1.97 1.60 -23.77
N GLY A 89 2.70 1.58 -24.89
CA GLY A 89 3.48 2.69 -25.48
C GLY A 89 4.28 3.66 -24.59
N GLY A 90 5.59 3.47 -24.54
CA GLY A 90 6.56 4.59 -24.54
C GLY A 90 6.86 5.29 -23.22
N GLY A 91 7.65 4.64 -22.34
CA GLY A 91 8.37 5.32 -21.25
C GLY A 91 8.34 4.52 -19.95
N GLY A 92 9.35 3.68 -19.74
CA GLY A 92 9.55 2.94 -18.48
C GLY A 92 9.73 3.91 -17.31
N GLY A 93 8.65 4.11 -16.55
CA GLY A 93 8.64 4.95 -15.36
C GLY A 93 7.97 4.17 -14.24
N GLY A 94 8.71 3.88 -13.19
CA GLY A 94 8.25 3.19 -12.00
C GLY A 94 6.91 3.73 -11.51
N PHE A 95 5.98 2.81 -11.29
CA PHE A 95 4.60 3.13 -10.97
C PHE A 95 4.37 3.11 -9.46
N TRP A 96 3.61 4.09 -8.97
CA TRP A 96 2.98 4.01 -7.66
C TRP A 96 2.07 2.79 -7.61
N ARG A 97 2.13 2.03 -6.53
CA ARG A 97 1.28 0.87 -6.27
C ARG A 97 0.51 1.08 -4.98
N ASP A 98 -0.74 0.63 -4.99
CA ASP A 98 -1.62 0.69 -3.83
C ASP A 98 -1.66 -0.70 -3.17
N TYR A 99 -1.22 -0.78 -1.92
CA TYR A 99 -1.16 -2.00 -1.11
C TYR A 99 -2.32 -2.00 -0.11
N LYS A 100 -3.28 -2.91 -0.32
CA LYS A 100 -4.47 -3.02 0.52
C LYS A 100 -4.12 -3.65 1.86
N VAL A 101 -4.50 -2.99 2.96
CA VAL A 101 -4.30 -3.50 4.32
C VAL A 101 -5.45 -4.40 4.74
N GLY A 102 -6.67 -3.93 4.53
CA GLY A 102 -7.87 -4.59 5.02
C GLY A 102 -9.12 -3.75 4.80
N GLU A 103 -10.23 -4.28 5.30
CA GLU A 103 -11.53 -3.61 5.30
C GLU A 103 -11.98 -3.41 6.75
N PHE A 104 -12.74 -2.34 7.00
CA PHE A 104 -13.41 -2.11 8.27
C PHE A 104 -14.81 -1.55 8.04
N VAL A 105 -15.69 -1.75 9.02
CA VAL A 105 -17.08 -1.33 8.99
C VAL A 105 -17.25 -0.07 9.84
N VAL A 106 -17.98 0.91 9.32
CA VAL A 106 -18.46 2.05 10.10
C VAL A 106 -19.94 1.81 10.40
N GLY A 107 -20.28 1.71 11.69
CA GLY A 107 -21.65 1.53 12.17
C GLY A 107 -22.40 2.86 12.37
N CYS A 108 -23.68 2.78 12.69
CA CYS A 108 -24.52 3.95 12.99
C CYS A 108 -24.48 4.39 14.46
N SER A 109 -23.87 3.59 15.35
CA SER A 109 -23.98 3.76 16.81
C SER A 109 -22.99 4.75 17.41
N GLU A 110 -21.83 4.95 16.77
CA GLU A 110 -20.76 5.79 17.29
C GLU A 110 -20.67 7.11 16.50
N PRO A 111 -20.52 8.27 17.19
CA PRO A 111 -20.45 9.57 16.52
C PRO A 111 -19.17 9.76 15.70
N SER A 112 -18.11 9.02 16.00
CA SER A 112 -16.83 9.07 15.30
C SER A 112 -16.14 7.72 15.27
N THR A 113 -15.49 7.37 14.15
CA THR A 113 -14.64 6.17 14.05
C THR A 113 -13.17 6.61 14.09
N GLN A 114 -12.41 6.09 15.05
CA GLN A 114 -10.95 6.16 14.99
C GLN A 114 -10.43 4.98 14.18
N VAL A 115 -9.51 5.25 13.25
CA VAL A 115 -8.74 4.23 12.54
C VAL A 115 -7.26 4.47 12.82
N ARG A 116 -6.54 3.41 13.19
CA ARG A 116 -5.08 3.35 13.27
C ARG A 116 -4.58 2.45 12.17
N TRP A 117 -3.38 2.73 11.68
CA TRP A 117 -2.72 1.88 10.69
C TRP A 117 -1.22 1.84 10.93
N SER A 118 -0.61 0.77 10.43
CA SER A 118 0.83 0.63 10.39
C SER A 118 1.32 -0.04 9.11
N MET A 119 2.57 0.26 8.77
CA MET A 119 3.38 -0.45 7.79
C MET A 119 4.76 -0.66 8.41
N LYS A 120 5.16 -1.91 8.65
CA LYS A 120 6.37 -2.27 9.40
C LYS A 120 7.17 -3.35 8.69
N GLN A 121 8.48 -3.15 8.62
CA GLN A 121 9.45 -4.20 8.31
C GLN A 121 10.68 -3.99 9.18
N ILE A 122 10.70 -4.70 10.30
CA ILE A 122 11.81 -4.64 11.27
C ILE A 122 12.70 -5.82 10.95
N ASP A 123 13.70 -5.58 10.10
CA ASP A 123 14.68 -6.60 9.72
C ASP A 123 16.09 -6.04 9.77
N CYS A 124 16.68 -6.06 10.96
CA CYS A 124 18.02 -5.54 11.20
C CYS A 124 19.14 -6.44 10.65
N THR A 125 18.83 -7.41 9.78
CA THR A 125 19.84 -8.29 9.17
C THR A 125 20.39 -7.74 7.86
N HIS A 126 19.63 -6.89 7.16
CA HIS A 126 20.02 -6.30 5.87
C HIS A 126 19.57 -4.84 5.77
N SER A 127 20.41 -4.00 5.17
CA SER A 127 20.03 -2.63 4.82
C SER A 127 18.98 -2.63 3.71
N LYS A 128 18.14 -1.61 3.69
CA LYS A 128 17.07 -1.41 2.71
C LYS A 128 17.07 0.02 2.22
N GLY A 129 16.72 0.24 0.97
CA GLY A 129 16.73 1.57 0.38
C GLY A 129 15.72 1.74 -0.74
N GLY A 130 15.46 2.98 -1.15
CA GLY A 130 14.68 3.27 -2.35
C GLY A 130 13.17 3.44 -2.15
N ILE A 131 12.64 3.34 -0.93
CA ILE A 131 11.18 3.46 -0.72
C ILE A 131 10.68 4.92 -0.70
N CYS A 132 9.52 5.12 -1.29
CA CYS A 132 8.68 6.31 -1.19
C CYS A 132 7.31 5.89 -0.71
N VAL A 133 6.81 6.56 0.34
CA VAL A 133 5.42 6.46 0.79
C VAL A 133 4.77 7.81 0.51
N ASP A 134 3.58 7.79 -0.09
CA ASP A 134 2.84 9.01 -0.44
C ASP A 134 1.63 9.19 0.47
N SER A 135 0.65 8.28 0.35
CA SER A 135 -0.67 8.46 0.93
C SER A 135 -1.21 7.17 1.56
N VAL A 136 -2.11 7.34 2.51
CA VAL A 136 -2.99 6.27 3.03
C VAL A 136 -4.40 6.60 2.59
N PHE A 137 -5.03 5.70 1.83
CA PHE A 137 -6.39 5.87 1.36
C PHE A 137 -7.38 5.10 2.22
N ILE A 138 -8.51 5.75 2.52
CA ILE A 138 -9.70 5.13 3.06
C ILE A 138 -10.81 5.34 2.04
N ILE A 139 -11.22 4.27 1.37
CA ILE A 139 -12.15 4.34 0.21
C ILE A 139 -13.39 3.49 0.52
N PRO A 140 -14.61 4.02 0.35
CA PRO A 140 -15.82 3.24 0.51
C PRO A 140 -15.89 2.13 -0.54
N ILE A 141 -16.28 0.92 -0.14
CA ILE A 141 -16.46 -0.22 -1.02
C ILE A 141 -17.92 -0.29 -1.45
N ASP A 142 -18.18 -0.23 -2.76
CA ASP A 142 -19.53 -0.44 -3.27
C ASP A 142 -19.97 -1.90 -3.05
N VAL A 143 -20.90 -2.08 -2.12
CA VAL A 143 -21.47 -3.38 -1.73
C VAL A 143 -22.14 -4.07 -2.93
N LYS A 144 -22.65 -3.31 -3.92
CA LYS A 144 -23.25 -3.86 -5.15
C LYS A 144 -22.20 -4.53 -6.05
N GLN A 145 -20.99 -3.97 -6.13
CA GLN A 145 -19.90 -4.57 -6.92
C GLN A 145 -19.33 -5.83 -6.25
N ARG A 146 -19.36 -5.91 -4.91
CA ARG A 146 -18.93 -7.09 -4.16
C ARG A 146 -19.79 -8.32 -4.46
N LYS A 147 -21.11 -8.17 -4.59
CA LYS A 147 -22.02 -9.26 -4.96
C LYS A 147 -21.71 -9.81 -6.36
N LYS A 148 -21.40 -8.94 -7.33
CA LYS A 148 -21.00 -9.33 -8.69
C LYS A 148 -19.68 -10.11 -8.71
N ARG A 149 -18.66 -9.66 -7.97
CA ARG A 149 -17.35 -10.37 -7.88
C ARG A 149 -17.49 -11.74 -7.23
N LYS A 150 -18.36 -11.92 -6.22
CA LYS A 150 -18.63 -13.22 -5.61
C LYS A 150 -19.45 -14.16 -6.50
N ALA A 151 -20.31 -13.63 -7.36
CA ALA A 151 -21.09 -14.42 -8.32
C ALA A 151 -20.27 -14.88 -9.53
N SER A 152 -19.22 -14.14 -9.90
CA SER A 152 -18.33 -14.46 -11.03
C SER A 152 -17.19 -15.43 -10.69
N VAL A 153 -17.08 -15.86 -9.43
CA VAL A 153 -16.11 -16.86 -8.93
C VAL A 153 -16.87 -18.14 -8.54
N LYS A 154 -17.92 -18.46 -9.29
CA LYS A 154 -18.67 -19.71 -9.20
C LYS A 154 -18.74 -20.36 -10.56
#